data_AF-A0A6H0XWW4-F1
#
_entry.id   AF-A0A6H0XWW4-F1
#
_cell.length_a   1.000
_cell.length_b   1.000
_cell.length_c   1.000
_cell.angle_alpha   90.00
_cell.angle_beta   90.00
_cell.angle_gamma   90.00
#
_symmetry.space_group_name_H-M   'P 1'
#
loop_
_entity.id
_entity.type
_entity.pdbx_description
1 polymer ?
#
loop_
_entity_poly.entity_id
_entity_poly.type
_entity_poly.pdbx_seq_one_letter_code
_entity_poly.pdbx_strand_id
1 'polypeptide(L)'
;MHDLKTLNVSRNNVVIDDSVSAKQWEIFLRSFSGSMKLRRLDLSGNKLGAKAFEVFARVYELEDHITPLRLGGDTSVLSYEEDARQHRENKQYAIEITQKGNRASAAERSMADGCLLKRRCGLRSLPYIDLNDTGLDDAGALWLSFVLPQHYFPIQLVDGINGVFATSTINIYQQTQNSTGLEWSNNEETLGRDGFQLLTYVETLRKETLYENANRSNADLNDDDDGIQFDPAISSQTALVPRASITNLREAIAPRKLSGRFVPNLSEAELNAASLSQTRHRLQRQIIQQQGVHSIDLWSSAIDLVVLSRRLFVLERYLSAASVQRRACRRLIKDITNAQKPSRKQQWRHLQKNDTFKFERLQDEITKLGAASRAQYFNYQVERSREHSAREYSLVGVIPFSIFKQILRHIMSEDELSVLNEPQQRAAYAFCQTRATLTLEREWTKLNDSAQVLKLLDHIGCLAYEGRS
;
A
#
# COMPACT_ATOMS: atom_id res chain seq x y z
N MET A 1 22.36 4.07 -14.64
CA MET A 1 22.66 2.76 -13.99
C MET A 1 22.32 1.61 -14.94
N HIS A 2 22.81 1.63 -16.19
CA HIS A 2 22.24 0.80 -17.26
C HIS A 2 22.86 -0.60 -17.42
N ASP A 3 24.04 -0.84 -16.82
CA ASP A 3 24.78 -2.10 -16.95
C ASP A 3 25.06 -2.83 -15.63
N LEU A 4 24.62 -2.28 -14.50
CA LEU A 4 24.82 -2.90 -13.20
C LEU A 4 23.98 -4.18 -13.09
N LYS A 5 24.64 -5.33 -12.91
CA LYS A 5 23.97 -6.65 -12.78
C LYS A 5 23.83 -7.11 -11.33
N THR A 6 24.77 -6.73 -10.48
CA THR A 6 24.76 -7.07 -9.06
C THR A 6 25.14 -5.84 -8.27
N LEU A 7 24.35 -5.52 -7.26
CA LEU A 7 24.69 -4.53 -6.25
C LEU A 7 24.81 -5.26 -4.92
N ASN A 8 26.04 -5.38 -4.43
CA ASN A 8 26.31 -5.90 -3.10
C ASN A 8 26.58 -4.72 -2.18
N VAL A 9 25.66 -4.48 -1.25
CA VAL A 9 25.83 -3.53 -0.15
C VAL A 9 25.67 -4.24 1.20
N SER A 10 26.01 -5.53 1.27
CA SER A 10 26.03 -6.29 2.53
C SER A 10 27.03 -5.72 3.52
N ARG A 11 26.71 -5.83 4.82
CA ARG A 11 27.58 -5.46 5.96
C ARG A 11 28.16 -4.05 5.88
N ASN A 12 27.40 -3.11 5.31
CA ASN A 12 27.79 -1.70 5.23
C ASN A 12 27.30 -0.89 6.44
N ASN A 13 26.83 -1.57 7.49
CA ASN A 13 26.32 -0.94 8.71
C ASN A 13 25.19 0.08 8.42
N VAL A 14 24.34 -0.24 7.44
CA VAL A 14 23.16 0.58 7.13
C VAL A 14 22.14 0.39 8.24
N VAL A 15 21.71 1.51 8.84
CA VAL A 15 20.73 1.57 9.92
C VAL A 15 19.69 2.63 9.57
N ILE A 16 18.40 2.32 9.77
CA ILE A 16 17.28 3.20 9.44
C ILE A 16 16.40 3.36 10.68
N ASP A 17 16.74 4.36 11.50
CA ASP A 17 16.08 4.64 12.78
C ASP A 17 15.28 5.95 12.79
N ASP A 18 15.78 6.99 12.11
CA ASP A 18 15.17 8.30 12.02
C ASP A 18 14.42 8.56 10.70
N SER A 19 13.75 9.72 10.59
CA SER A 19 13.01 10.10 9.38
C SER A 19 13.93 10.49 8.21
N VAL A 20 15.17 10.91 8.48
CA VAL A 20 16.13 11.35 7.46
C VAL A 20 16.73 10.14 6.73
N SER A 21 17.21 9.16 7.48
CA SER A 21 17.68 7.85 7.01
C SER A 21 16.57 7.12 6.27
N ALA A 22 15.32 7.14 6.77
CA ALA A 22 14.18 6.54 6.07
C ALA A 22 13.91 7.20 4.70
N LYS A 23 14.08 8.52 4.60
CA LYS A 23 13.95 9.25 3.33
C LYS A 23 15.09 8.93 2.37
N GLN A 24 16.32 8.84 2.87
CA GLN A 24 17.48 8.42 2.06
C GLN A 24 17.31 6.98 1.56
N TRP A 25 16.80 6.09 2.42
CA TRP A 25 16.46 4.72 2.08
C TRP A 25 15.38 4.66 0.99
N GLU A 26 14.33 5.47 1.11
CA GLU A 26 13.32 5.58 0.06
C GLU A 26 13.92 6.06 -1.27
N ILE A 27 14.80 7.07 -1.25
CA ILE A 27 15.49 7.55 -2.45
C ILE A 27 16.35 6.44 -3.06
N PHE A 28 17.09 5.70 -2.23
CA PHE A 28 17.90 4.56 -2.65
C PHE A 28 17.02 3.51 -3.35
N LEU A 29 15.92 3.10 -2.74
CA LEU A 29 14.98 2.13 -3.30
C LEU A 29 14.35 2.63 -4.62
N ARG A 30 13.93 3.90 -4.68
CA ARG A 30 13.36 4.49 -5.91
C ARG A 30 14.38 4.62 -7.05
N SER A 31 15.68 4.63 -6.74
CA SER A 31 16.73 4.68 -7.76
C SER A 31 16.73 3.46 -8.69
N PHE A 32 16.13 2.35 -8.26
CA PHE A 32 15.98 1.13 -9.07
C PHE A 32 14.85 1.19 -10.10
N SER A 33 13.95 2.18 -10.05
CA SER A 33 12.79 2.31 -10.96
C SER A 33 13.16 2.21 -12.45
N GLY A 34 14.33 2.72 -12.85
CA GLY A 34 14.86 2.63 -14.22
C GLY A 34 15.88 1.52 -14.47
N SER A 35 16.14 0.65 -13.48
CA SER A 35 17.09 -0.44 -13.61
C SER A 35 16.48 -1.59 -14.42
N MET A 36 17.13 -1.97 -15.52
CA MET A 36 16.67 -3.04 -16.43
C MET A 36 17.55 -4.30 -16.39
N LYS A 37 18.74 -4.20 -15.79
CA LYS A 37 19.76 -5.26 -15.83
C LYS A 37 20.18 -5.75 -14.44
N LEU A 38 19.76 -5.07 -13.38
CA LEU A 38 20.08 -5.50 -12.01
C LEU A 38 19.36 -6.81 -11.73
N ARG A 39 20.12 -7.82 -11.32
CA ARG A 39 19.64 -9.17 -11.05
C ARG A 39 19.65 -9.49 -9.56
N ARG A 40 20.61 -8.92 -8.84
CA ARG A 40 20.83 -9.21 -7.44
C ARG A 40 21.08 -7.94 -6.65
N LEU A 41 20.32 -7.77 -5.59
CA LEU A 41 20.50 -6.76 -4.57
C LEU A 41 20.78 -7.47 -3.25
N ASP A 42 22.02 -7.41 -2.78
CA ASP A 42 22.42 -8.02 -1.51
C ASP A 42 22.49 -6.95 -0.41
N LEU A 43 21.56 -7.01 0.53
CA LEU A 43 21.43 -6.12 1.68
C LEU A 43 21.84 -6.81 2.99
N SER A 44 22.43 -8.00 2.94
CA SER A 44 22.64 -8.84 4.12
C SER A 44 23.57 -8.22 5.18
N GLY A 45 23.37 -8.55 6.45
CA GLY A 45 24.23 -8.07 7.56
C GLY A 45 24.12 -6.57 7.86
N ASN A 46 23.00 -5.93 7.49
CA ASN A 46 22.72 -4.51 7.79
C ASN A 46 21.54 -4.41 8.76
N LYS A 47 21.61 -3.60 9.82
CA LYS A 47 20.51 -3.49 10.80
C LYS A 47 19.42 -2.54 10.30
N LEU A 48 18.69 -2.96 9.27
CA LEU A 48 17.66 -2.18 8.59
C LEU A 48 16.47 -1.86 9.51
N GLY A 49 15.98 -2.85 10.26
CA GLY A 49 14.87 -2.69 11.22
C GLY A 49 13.49 -2.43 10.57
N ALA A 50 12.44 -2.37 11.39
CA ALA A 50 11.04 -2.29 10.95
C ALA A 50 10.73 -1.16 9.95
N LYS A 51 11.28 0.03 10.21
CA LYS A 51 11.04 1.23 9.38
C LYS A 51 11.55 1.05 7.95
N ALA A 52 12.69 0.38 7.77
CA ALA A 52 13.22 0.08 6.44
C ALA A 52 12.28 -0.82 5.63
N PHE A 53 11.68 -1.82 6.28
CA PHE A 53 10.74 -2.74 5.65
C PHE A 53 9.39 -2.09 5.36
N GLU A 54 8.94 -1.16 6.21
CA GLU A 54 7.76 -0.34 5.93
C GLU A 54 7.97 0.50 4.65
N VAL A 55 9.09 1.22 4.57
CA VAL A 55 9.45 2.01 3.39
C VAL A 55 9.62 1.11 2.17
N PHE A 56 10.24 -0.05 2.34
CA PHE A 56 10.38 -1.05 1.27
C PHE A 56 9.02 -1.49 0.73
N ALA A 57 8.09 -1.88 1.60
CA ALA A 57 6.73 -2.26 1.20
C ALA A 57 5.99 -1.11 0.52
N ARG A 58 6.11 0.13 1.02
CA ARG A 58 5.52 1.32 0.41
C ARG A 58 6.05 1.58 -0.99
N VAL A 59 7.37 1.56 -1.17
CA VAL A 59 7.99 1.77 -2.50
C VAL A 59 7.60 0.64 -3.45
N TYR A 60 7.64 -0.60 -2.98
CA TYR A 60 7.26 -1.77 -3.75
C TYR A 60 5.81 -1.67 -4.25
N GLU A 61 4.88 -1.28 -3.39
CA GLU A 61 3.46 -1.11 -3.71
C GLU A 61 3.22 0.00 -4.76
N LEU A 62 4.05 1.04 -4.76
CA LEU A 62 3.97 2.15 -5.71
C LEU A 62 4.62 1.88 -7.07
N GLU A 63 5.44 0.83 -7.20
CA GLU A 63 6.03 0.46 -8.48
C GLU A 63 5.03 -0.21 -9.44
N ASP A 64 5.19 0.07 -10.74
CA ASP A 64 4.41 -0.54 -11.80
C ASP A 64 4.46 -2.08 -11.72
N HIS A 65 3.31 -2.73 -11.88
CA HIS A 65 3.25 -4.17 -12.02
C HIS A 65 4.04 -4.65 -13.25
N ILE A 66 4.77 -5.74 -13.06
CA ILE A 66 5.53 -6.39 -14.13
C ILE A 66 4.81 -7.64 -14.62
N THR A 67 4.98 -7.96 -15.90
CA THR A 67 4.46 -9.21 -16.48
C THR A 67 5.53 -10.30 -16.36
N PRO A 68 5.31 -11.38 -15.57
CA PRO A 68 6.29 -12.46 -15.40
C PRO A 68 6.44 -13.31 -16.68
N LEU A 69 7.51 -14.11 -16.77
CA LEU A 69 7.64 -15.17 -17.78
C LEU A 69 6.66 -16.30 -17.46
N ARG A 70 6.14 -16.93 -18.51
CA ARG A 70 5.33 -18.14 -18.38
C ARG A 70 6.24 -19.31 -17.98
N LEU A 71 5.75 -20.11 -17.04
CA LEU A 71 6.41 -21.34 -16.60
C LEU A 71 6.00 -22.45 -17.57
N GLY A 72 6.77 -22.63 -18.63
CA GLY A 72 6.47 -23.62 -19.67
C GLY A 72 7.65 -23.69 -20.62
N GLY A 73 8.29 -24.86 -20.67
CA GLY A 73 9.49 -25.10 -21.45
C GLY A 73 9.18 -25.09 -22.94
N ASP A 74 9.21 -23.91 -23.52
CA ASP A 74 9.74 -23.73 -24.86
C ASP A 74 10.72 -22.56 -24.79
N THR A 75 11.97 -22.90 -24.47
CA THR A 75 13.11 -22.21 -25.09
C THR A 75 13.13 -22.55 -26.58
N SER A 76 12.04 -22.26 -27.27
CA SER A 76 11.96 -22.27 -28.71
C SER A 76 12.04 -20.82 -29.14
N VAL A 77 13.03 -20.55 -29.99
CA VAL A 77 13.15 -19.31 -30.73
C VAL A 77 11.94 -19.23 -31.67
N LEU A 78 10.79 -18.82 -31.16
CA LEU A 78 9.58 -18.56 -31.95
C LEU A 78 9.06 -17.19 -31.52
N SER A 79 9.61 -16.16 -32.15
CA SER A 79 9.09 -15.52 -33.35
C SER A 79 8.24 -14.33 -32.93
N TYR A 80 8.64 -13.17 -33.43
CA TYR A 80 7.98 -11.86 -33.28
C TYR A 80 6.47 -11.86 -33.61
N GLU A 81 5.93 -12.96 -34.13
CA GLU A 81 4.56 -13.05 -34.65
C GLU A 81 3.52 -13.48 -33.61
N GLU A 82 3.91 -14.22 -32.56
CA GLU A 82 2.96 -14.71 -31.55
C GLU A 82 2.63 -13.64 -30.50
N ASP A 83 3.63 -12.84 -30.10
CA ASP A 83 3.46 -11.61 -29.31
C ASP A 83 2.65 -10.54 -30.06
N ALA A 84 2.78 -10.48 -31.39
CA ALA A 84 2.01 -9.55 -32.22
C ALA A 84 0.52 -9.91 -32.30
N ARG A 85 0.16 -11.19 -32.16
CA ARG A 85 -1.25 -11.66 -32.11
C ARG A 85 -1.90 -11.32 -30.76
N GLN A 86 -1.22 -11.57 -29.63
CA GLN A 86 -1.73 -11.17 -28.30
C GLN A 86 -1.83 -9.65 -28.12
N HIS A 87 -0.98 -8.86 -28.79
CA HIS A 87 -1.10 -7.40 -28.80
C HIS A 87 -2.25 -6.84 -29.66
N ARG A 88 -2.81 -7.61 -30.62
CA ARG A 88 -4.03 -7.19 -31.32
C ARG A 88 -5.27 -7.34 -30.45
N GLU A 89 -5.35 -8.37 -29.62
CA GLU A 89 -6.48 -8.58 -28.71
C GLU A 89 -6.46 -7.60 -27.52
N ASN A 90 -5.28 -7.28 -26.98
CA ASN A 90 -5.15 -6.28 -25.89
C ASN A 90 -5.31 -4.82 -26.37
N LYS A 91 -5.12 -4.52 -27.66
CA LYS A 91 -5.45 -3.20 -28.22
C LYS A 91 -6.95 -2.96 -28.27
N GLN A 92 -7.78 -4.00 -28.40
CA GLN A 92 -9.23 -3.85 -28.37
C GLN A 92 -9.71 -3.33 -26.99
N TYR A 93 -9.07 -3.75 -25.89
CA TYR A 93 -9.38 -3.28 -24.53
C TYR A 93 -8.80 -1.89 -24.20
N ALA A 94 -7.66 -1.50 -24.77
CA ALA A 94 -7.04 -0.19 -24.51
C ALA A 94 -7.65 0.96 -25.35
N ILE A 95 -8.31 0.65 -26.48
CA ILE A 95 -8.88 1.67 -27.38
C ILE A 95 -10.20 2.25 -26.83
N GLU A 96 -10.92 1.56 -25.94
CA GLU A 96 -12.15 2.10 -25.32
C GLU A 96 -11.87 3.14 -24.22
N ILE A 97 -10.66 3.19 -23.65
CA ILE A 97 -10.33 4.13 -22.56
C ILE A 97 -9.82 5.49 -23.09
N THR A 98 -9.52 5.61 -24.39
CA THR A 98 -8.92 6.84 -24.94
C THR A 98 -9.59 7.30 -26.23
N GLN A 99 -10.90 7.58 -26.20
CA GLN A 99 -11.55 8.42 -27.21
C GLN A 99 -12.16 9.68 -26.60
N LYS A 100 -11.27 10.63 -26.26
CA LYS A 100 -11.56 12.07 -26.37
C LYS A 100 -10.25 12.81 -26.65
N GLY A 101 -9.99 13.06 -27.94
CA GLY A 101 -8.99 14.04 -28.37
C GLY A 101 -8.13 13.59 -29.54
N ASN A 102 -8.33 14.26 -30.68
CA ASN A 102 -7.45 14.40 -31.84
C ASN A 102 -7.27 13.20 -32.79
N ARG A 103 -8.05 13.29 -33.87
CA ARG A 103 -7.74 12.71 -35.18
C ARG A 103 -6.47 13.38 -35.74
N ALA A 104 -5.35 12.66 -35.69
CA ALA A 104 -4.22 12.86 -36.60
C ALA A 104 -3.92 11.53 -37.29
N SER A 105 -3.70 11.59 -38.59
CA SER A 105 -3.65 10.48 -39.55
C SER A 105 -2.62 9.41 -39.19
N ALA A 106 -3.03 8.15 -39.40
CA ALA A 106 -2.28 6.93 -39.11
C ALA A 106 -1.04 6.67 -39.99
N ALA A 107 -0.53 7.67 -40.73
CA ALA A 107 0.51 7.49 -41.74
C ALA A 107 1.92 7.95 -41.31
N GLU A 108 2.08 8.58 -40.13
CA GLU A 108 3.39 9.12 -39.67
C GLU A 108 3.93 8.43 -38.40
N ARG A 109 3.54 7.18 -38.12
CA ARG A 109 4.18 6.39 -37.07
C ARG A 109 5.50 5.83 -37.59
N SER A 110 6.56 6.58 -37.34
CA SER A 110 7.95 6.17 -37.51
C SER A 110 8.19 4.74 -36.98
N MET A 111 8.96 3.94 -37.71
CA MET A 111 9.48 2.63 -37.25
C MET A 111 10.39 2.76 -36.01
N ALA A 112 10.76 3.98 -35.60
CA ALA A 112 11.41 4.25 -34.32
C ALA A 112 10.44 4.19 -33.12
N ASP A 113 9.14 4.20 -33.38
CA ASP A 113 8.07 3.93 -32.41
C ASP A 113 7.81 2.41 -32.29
N GLY A 114 8.86 1.62 -32.56
CA GLY A 114 8.90 0.20 -32.25
C GLY A 114 8.49 0.05 -30.79
N CYS A 115 7.31 -0.54 -30.60
CA CYS A 115 6.66 -0.73 -29.30
C CYS A 115 7.72 -1.28 -28.35
N LEU A 116 8.29 -0.39 -27.53
CA LEU A 116 9.31 -0.75 -26.56
C LEU A 116 8.59 -1.73 -25.65
N LEU A 117 8.82 -3.04 -25.83
CA LEU A 117 8.47 -4.08 -24.88
C LEU A 117 8.71 -3.46 -23.52
N LYS A 118 7.65 -3.17 -22.76
CA LYS A 118 7.74 -2.38 -21.52
C LYS A 118 8.68 -3.16 -20.61
N ARG A 119 9.97 -2.84 -20.67
CA ARG A 119 11.03 -3.70 -20.14
C ARG A 119 10.82 -3.76 -18.64
N ARG A 120 10.84 -4.97 -18.09
CA ARG A 120 10.76 -5.19 -16.64
C ARG A 120 11.86 -4.36 -15.97
N CYS A 121 11.45 -3.39 -15.18
CA CYS A 121 12.34 -2.50 -14.44
C CYS A 121 11.80 -2.30 -13.02
N GLY A 122 12.60 -1.67 -12.15
CA GLY A 122 12.22 -1.47 -10.75
C GLY A 122 12.60 -2.63 -9.83
N LEU A 123 12.34 -2.44 -8.54
CA LEU A 123 12.50 -3.45 -7.49
C LEU A 123 11.69 -4.72 -7.78
N ARG A 124 10.46 -4.58 -8.31
CA ARG A 124 9.63 -5.75 -8.67
C ARG A 124 10.31 -6.66 -9.69
N SER A 125 11.18 -6.11 -10.54
CA SER A 125 11.89 -6.85 -11.59
C SER A 125 13.13 -7.60 -11.12
N LEU A 126 13.60 -7.36 -9.88
CA LEU A 126 14.82 -7.97 -9.36
C LEU A 126 14.58 -9.45 -9.03
N PRO A 127 15.26 -10.39 -9.69
CA PRO A 127 15.16 -11.81 -9.36
C PRO A 127 15.62 -12.17 -7.95
N TYR A 128 16.66 -11.51 -7.44
CA TYR A 128 17.28 -11.85 -6.16
C TYR A 128 17.43 -10.62 -5.27
N ILE A 129 16.84 -10.68 -4.08
CA ILE A 129 16.98 -9.68 -3.03
C ILE A 129 17.33 -10.44 -1.73
N ASP A 130 18.56 -10.27 -1.26
CA ASP A 130 19.04 -10.91 -0.03
C ASP A 130 18.85 -9.98 1.17
N LEU A 131 18.04 -10.42 2.13
CA LEU A 131 17.67 -9.74 3.37
C LEU A 131 18.15 -10.51 4.61
N ASN A 132 19.25 -11.25 4.46
CA ASN A 132 19.79 -12.09 5.53
C ASN A 132 20.42 -11.27 6.64
N ASP A 133 20.14 -11.59 7.91
CA ASP A 133 20.70 -10.87 9.06
C ASP A 133 20.52 -9.34 8.90
N THR A 134 19.27 -8.92 8.69
CA THR A 134 18.91 -7.52 8.45
C THR A 134 18.29 -6.82 9.67
N GLY A 135 18.27 -7.50 10.82
CA GLY A 135 17.52 -7.06 11.99
C GLY A 135 16.01 -7.05 11.75
N LEU A 136 15.51 -7.97 10.92
CA LEU A 136 14.09 -8.15 10.66
C LEU A 136 13.39 -8.58 11.95
N ASP A 137 12.45 -7.76 12.43
CA ASP A 137 11.62 -8.03 13.61
C ASP A 137 10.16 -8.33 13.20
N ASP A 138 9.28 -8.51 14.18
CA ASP A 138 7.85 -8.80 13.92
C ASP A 138 7.15 -7.70 13.09
N ALA A 139 7.53 -6.44 13.29
CA ALA A 139 6.98 -5.31 12.52
C ALA A 139 7.51 -5.30 11.08
N GLY A 140 8.80 -5.56 10.87
CA GLY A 140 9.35 -5.75 9.53
C GLY A 140 8.77 -6.97 8.82
N ALA A 141 8.53 -8.07 9.54
CA ALA A 141 7.91 -9.27 9.02
C ALA A 141 6.46 -9.03 8.57
N LEU A 142 5.71 -8.22 9.31
CA LEU A 142 4.38 -7.76 8.87
C LEU A 142 4.47 -7.08 7.50
N TRP A 143 5.41 -6.16 7.29
CA TRP A 143 5.57 -5.45 6.03
C TRP A 143 6.03 -6.33 4.88
N LEU A 144 7.03 -7.16 5.13
CA LEU A 144 7.52 -8.14 4.15
C LEU A 144 6.43 -9.14 3.75
N SER A 145 5.50 -9.46 4.66
CA SER A 145 4.35 -10.31 4.35
C SER A 145 3.48 -9.75 3.23
N PHE A 146 3.42 -8.42 3.02
CA PHE A 146 2.67 -7.80 1.91
C PHE A 146 3.43 -7.82 0.59
N VAL A 147 4.76 -7.85 0.64
CA VAL A 147 5.63 -7.86 -0.54
C VAL A 147 5.78 -9.27 -1.10
N LEU A 148 6.00 -10.28 -0.24
CA LEU A 148 6.26 -11.65 -0.67
C LEU A 148 5.26 -12.17 -1.70
N PRO A 149 3.92 -12.14 -1.48
CA PRO A 149 2.95 -12.65 -2.44
C PRO A 149 2.98 -11.96 -3.81
N GLN A 150 3.50 -10.73 -3.86
CA GLN A 150 3.56 -9.91 -5.07
C GLN A 150 4.90 -10.02 -5.81
N HIS A 151 5.90 -10.63 -5.17
CA HIS A 151 7.21 -10.81 -5.77
C HIS A 151 7.28 -12.14 -6.51
N TYR A 152 7.58 -12.07 -7.81
CA TYR A 152 7.70 -13.25 -8.64
C TYR A 152 9.00 -14.01 -8.33
N PHE A 153 9.01 -15.29 -8.68
CA PHE A 153 10.19 -16.12 -8.48
C PHE A 153 11.28 -15.80 -9.50
N PRO A 154 12.56 -16.11 -9.22
CA PRO A 154 13.66 -15.85 -10.15
C PRO A 154 13.41 -16.44 -11.55
N ILE A 155 12.86 -17.65 -11.63
CA ILE A 155 12.51 -18.33 -12.89
C ILE A 155 11.48 -17.56 -13.74
N GLN A 156 10.68 -16.70 -13.12
CA GLN A 156 9.70 -15.85 -13.80
C GLN A 156 10.28 -14.47 -14.19
N LEU A 157 11.45 -14.11 -13.65
CA LEU A 157 12.05 -12.78 -13.81
C LEU A 157 13.29 -12.78 -14.70
N VAL A 158 14.07 -13.87 -14.68
CA VAL A 158 15.28 -14.03 -15.49
C VAL A 158 14.93 -14.45 -16.91
N ASP A 159 15.10 -13.53 -17.87
CA ASP A 159 14.99 -13.80 -19.31
C ASP A 159 16.28 -14.40 -19.89
N GLY A 160 16.25 -15.07 -21.04
CA GLY A 160 17.43 -15.65 -21.71
C GLY A 160 18.53 -14.62 -22.03
N ILE A 161 18.15 -13.37 -22.31
CA ILE A 161 19.07 -12.24 -22.52
C ILE A 161 19.70 -11.78 -21.19
N ASN A 162 18.96 -11.97 -20.08
CA ASN A 162 19.39 -11.72 -18.72
C ASN A 162 19.79 -13.02 -17.97
N GLY A 163 20.00 -14.13 -18.68
CA GLY A 163 20.57 -15.34 -18.12
C GLY A 163 22.08 -15.16 -17.94
N VAL A 164 22.67 -15.84 -16.97
CA VAL A 164 24.03 -16.36 -17.17
C VAL A 164 23.85 -17.85 -17.38
N PHE A 165 24.65 -18.47 -18.25
CA PHE A 165 24.66 -19.92 -18.36
C PHE A 165 24.84 -20.54 -16.96
N ALA A 166 24.07 -21.59 -16.65
CA ALA A 166 24.12 -22.30 -15.36
C ALA A 166 25.54 -22.83 -15.02
N THR A 167 26.46 -22.82 -15.98
CA THR A 167 27.87 -23.19 -15.89
C THR A 167 28.79 -22.07 -15.40
N SER A 168 28.28 -20.88 -15.08
CA SER A 168 29.11 -19.80 -14.53
C SER A 168 29.73 -20.19 -13.19
N THR A 169 31.06 -20.17 -13.13
CA THR A 169 31.87 -20.45 -11.95
C THR A 169 31.80 -19.37 -10.86
N ILE A 170 31.16 -18.23 -11.15
CA ILE A 170 30.96 -17.16 -10.19
C ILE A 170 29.70 -17.48 -9.36
N ASN A 171 29.88 -17.82 -8.07
CA ASN A 171 28.80 -18.13 -7.12
C ASN A 171 27.65 -17.09 -7.10
N ILE A 172 27.95 -15.82 -7.37
CA ILE A 172 26.96 -14.73 -7.42
C ILE A 172 25.94 -14.93 -8.57
N TYR A 173 26.32 -15.62 -9.65
CA TYR A 173 25.49 -15.90 -10.82
C TYR A 173 24.94 -17.32 -10.85
N GLN A 174 25.27 -18.15 -9.86
CA GLN A 174 24.66 -19.47 -9.75
C GLN A 174 23.20 -19.29 -9.34
N GLN A 175 22.31 -19.74 -10.22
CA GLN A 175 20.91 -19.88 -9.91
C GLN A 175 20.81 -20.99 -8.86
N THR A 176 20.62 -20.62 -7.60
CA THR A 176 20.30 -21.61 -6.56
C THR A 176 18.95 -22.22 -6.94
N GLN A 177 18.94 -23.51 -7.28
CA GLN A 177 17.79 -24.22 -7.85
C GLN A 177 16.52 -24.17 -6.98
N ASN A 178 16.63 -23.76 -5.71
CA ASN A 178 15.53 -23.62 -4.76
C ASN A 178 15.34 -22.20 -4.22
N SER A 179 15.91 -21.17 -4.86
CA SER A 179 15.74 -19.79 -4.39
C SER A 179 14.33 -19.27 -4.63
N THR A 180 13.77 -18.70 -3.58
CA THR A 180 12.49 -18.00 -3.52
C THR A 180 12.58 -16.57 -4.08
N GLY A 181 13.78 -16.11 -4.47
CA GLY A 181 14.09 -14.75 -4.95
C GLY A 181 14.21 -13.72 -3.83
N LEU A 182 13.35 -13.78 -2.82
CA LEU A 182 13.45 -13.02 -1.57
C LEU A 182 13.92 -13.94 -0.45
N GLU A 183 15.16 -13.74 -0.02
CA GLU A 183 15.82 -14.54 1.02
C GLU A 183 15.92 -13.72 2.32
N TRP A 184 15.39 -14.24 3.42
CA TRP A 184 15.24 -13.50 4.69
C TRP A 184 15.71 -14.30 5.92
N SER A 185 16.54 -15.33 5.71
CA SER A 185 17.09 -16.17 6.78
C SER A 185 18.09 -15.43 7.69
N ASN A 186 18.56 -16.08 8.76
CA ASN A 186 19.52 -15.51 9.72
C ASN A 186 19.00 -14.27 10.46
N ASN A 187 17.69 -14.19 10.70
CA ASN A 187 17.05 -13.13 11.49
C ASN A 187 16.45 -13.69 12.79
N GLU A 188 16.83 -14.88 13.24
CA GLU A 188 16.20 -15.60 14.36
C GLU A 188 16.40 -14.90 15.71
N GLU A 189 17.40 -14.04 15.84
CA GLU A 189 17.65 -13.25 17.05
C GLU A 189 16.65 -12.10 17.23
N THR A 190 16.19 -11.49 16.13
CA THR A 190 15.31 -10.31 16.15
C THR A 190 13.86 -10.63 15.79
N LEU A 191 13.65 -11.67 14.98
CA LEU A 191 12.34 -12.07 14.49
C LEU A 191 11.60 -12.91 15.53
N GLY A 192 10.43 -12.43 15.96
CA GLY A 192 9.58 -13.15 16.87
C GLY A 192 8.94 -14.38 16.22
N ARG A 193 8.42 -15.27 17.07
CA ARG A 193 7.76 -16.51 16.64
C ARG A 193 6.57 -16.24 15.71
N ASP A 194 5.77 -15.22 16.01
CA ASP A 194 4.60 -14.87 15.21
C ASP A 194 4.98 -14.30 13.83
N GLY A 195 6.00 -13.43 13.76
CA GLY A 195 6.54 -12.92 12.50
C GLY A 195 7.11 -14.04 11.64
N PHE A 196 7.89 -14.95 12.23
CA PHE A 196 8.43 -16.12 11.53
C PHE A 196 7.34 -17.03 10.96
N GLN A 197 6.30 -17.32 11.76
CA GLN A 197 5.16 -18.12 11.32
C GLN A 197 4.39 -17.44 10.18
N LEU A 198 4.19 -16.12 10.25
CA LEU A 198 3.53 -15.35 9.19
C LEU A 198 4.31 -15.44 7.87
N LEU A 199 5.62 -15.19 7.90
CA LEU A 199 6.45 -15.22 6.68
C LEU A 199 6.52 -16.63 6.08
N THR A 200 6.67 -17.66 6.93
CA THR A 200 6.64 -19.06 6.49
C THR A 200 5.31 -19.40 5.82
N TYR A 201 4.19 -19.02 6.45
CA TYR A 201 2.85 -19.25 5.91
C TYR A 201 2.65 -18.56 4.56
N VAL A 202 3.04 -17.29 4.46
CA VAL A 202 2.97 -16.52 3.22
C VAL A 202 3.81 -17.15 2.11
N GLU A 203 5.01 -17.63 2.44
CA GLU A 203 5.90 -18.25 1.47
C GLU A 203 5.33 -19.58 0.94
N THR A 204 4.70 -20.37 1.82
CA THR A 204 3.99 -21.59 1.42
C THR A 204 2.84 -21.27 0.47
N LEU A 205 1.98 -20.31 0.82
CA LEU A 205 0.87 -19.87 -0.04
C LEU A 205 1.37 -19.38 -1.41
N ARG A 206 2.48 -18.63 -1.42
CA ARG A 206 3.10 -18.13 -2.64
C ARG A 206 3.60 -19.26 -3.53
N LYS A 207 4.20 -20.31 -2.95
CA LYS A 207 4.65 -21.52 -3.68
C LYS A 207 3.46 -22.31 -4.24
N GLU A 208 2.43 -22.55 -3.45
CA GLU A 208 1.20 -23.25 -3.88
C GLU A 208 0.57 -22.57 -5.10
N THR A 209 0.42 -21.24 -5.02
CA THR A 209 -0.11 -20.42 -6.13
C THR A 209 0.72 -20.55 -7.41
N LEU A 210 2.05 -20.71 -7.30
CA LEU A 210 2.91 -20.89 -8.47
C LEU A 210 2.72 -22.27 -9.12
N TYR A 211 2.67 -23.34 -8.32
CA TYR A 211 2.54 -24.70 -8.85
C TYR A 211 1.15 -24.99 -9.43
N GLU A 212 0.08 -24.46 -8.83
CA GLU A 212 -1.27 -24.59 -9.39
C GLU A 212 -1.38 -23.97 -10.79
N ASN A 213 -0.74 -22.81 -10.99
CA ASN A 213 -0.74 -22.14 -12.29
C ASN A 213 0.07 -22.89 -13.35
N ALA A 214 1.18 -23.52 -12.96
CA ALA A 214 1.96 -24.37 -13.86
C ALA A 214 1.18 -25.63 -14.28
N ASN A 215 0.46 -26.25 -13.34
CA ASN A 215 -0.30 -27.47 -13.62
C ASN A 215 -1.57 -27.23 -14.45
N ARG A 216 -2.28 -26.11 -14.23
CA ARG A 216 -3.45 -25.74 -15.06
C ARG A 216 -3.08 -25.50 -16.53
N SER A 217 -1.88 -24.97 -16.79
CA SER A 217 -1.40 -24.71 -18.15
C SER A 217 -1.11 -25.98 -18.95
N ASN A 218 -0.93 -27.13 -18.29
CA ASN A 218 -0.67 -28.43 -18.95
C ASN A 218 -1.94 -29.27 -19.15
N ALA A 219 -3.05 -28.93 -18.48
CA ALA A 219 -4.29 -29.70 -18.55
C ALA A 219 -5.20 -29.31 -19.74
N ASP A 220 -5.02 -28.10 -20.29
CA ASP A 220 -5.84 -27.56 -21.39
C ASP A 220 -5.37 -27.99 -22.80
N LEU A 221 -4.34 -28.84 -22.91
CA LEU A 221 -3.77 -29.28 -24.19
C LEU A 221 -3.94 -30.78 -24.49
N ASN A 222 -4.75 -31.51 -23.72
CA ASN A 222 -5.03 -32.93 -23.93
C ASN A 222 -6.51 -33.22 -24.22
N ASP A 223 -7.16 -32.40 -25.04
CA ASP A 223 -8.49 -32.72 -25.58
C ASP A 223 -8.44 -32.66 -27.11
N ASP A 224 -7.78 -33.68 -27.68
CA ASP A 224 -7.95 -34.04 -29.09
C ASP A 224 -8.90 -35.26 -29.16
N ASP A 225 -9.89 -35.11 -30.04
CA ASP A 225 -10.57 -36.17 -30.79
C ASP A 225 -11.77 -36.87 -30.14
N ASP A 226 -12.95 -36.26 -30.30
CA ASP A 226 -14.12 -37.03 -30.75
C ASP A 226 -15.05 -36.14 -31.62
N GLY A 227 -15.18 -36.52 -32.89
CA GLY A 227 -15.93 -35.77 -33.90
C GLY A 227 -17.44 -35.80 -33.67
N ILE A 228 -18.07 -34.62 -33.62
CA ILE A 228 -19.52 -34.46 -33.80
C ILE A 228 -19.82 -33.29 -34.74
N GLN A 229 -20.73 -33.57 -35.68
CA GLN A 229 -21.24 -32.78 -36.79
C GLN A 229 -21.51 -31.29 -36.53
N PHE A 230 -21.16 -30.48 -37.52
CA PHE A 230 -21.58 -29.10 -37.73
C PHE A 230 -23.11 -28.96 -37.82
N ASP A 231 -23.68 -28.11 -36.96
CA ASP A 231 -24.99 -27.47 -37.17
C ASP A 231 -24.81 -25.94 -37.00
N PRO A 232 -25.12 -25.09 -38.02
CA PRO A 232 -24.80 -23.67 -37.99
C PRO A 232 -26.01 -22.84 -37.54
N ALA A 233 -26.28 -22.81 -36.24
CA ALA A 233 -27.13 -21.78 -35.65
C ALA A 233 -26.95 -21.76 -34.12
N ILE A 234 -26.21 -20.77 -33.62
CA ILE A 234 -26.32 -20.08 -32.31
C ILE A 234 -24.94 -19.46 -32.03
N SER A 235 -24.77 -18.22 -32.45
CA SER A 235 -23.60 -17.40 -32.08
C SER A 235 -23.70 -16.94 -30.63
N SER A 236 -22.73 -17.40 -29.84
CA SER A 236 -21.82 -16.54 -29.05
C SER A 236 -22.37 -15.84 -27.81
N GLN A 237 -22.43 -16.56 -26.68
CA GLN A 237 -22.21 -15.99 -25.34
C GLN A 237 -21.48 -17.01 -24.44
N THR A 238 -20.17 -17.08 -24.57
CA THR A 238 -19.29 -17.60 -23.50
C THR A 238 -18.15 -16.61 -23.35
N ALA A 239 -18.38 -15.62 -22.50
CA ALA A 239 -17.36 -14.68 -22.08
C ALA A 239 -16.30 -15.45 -21.27
N LEU A 240 -15.08 -15.49 -21.81
CA LEU A 240 -13.87 -15.83 -21.07
C LEU A 240 -13.77 -14.90 -19.86
N VAL A 241 -13.85 -15.49 -18.67
CA VAL A 241 -13.76 -14.78 -17.39
C VAL A 241 -12.33 -14.24 -17.23
N PRO A 242 -12.14 -12.91 -17.06
CA PRO A 242 -10.81 -12.36 -16.81
C PRO A 242 -10.34 -12.65 -15.38
N ARG A 243 -9.22 -13.37 -15.28
CA ARG A 243 -8.14 -13.30 -14.28
C ARG A 243 -8.40 -12.39 -13.07
N ALA A 244 -8.73 -12.97 -11.91
CA ALA A 244 -8.62 -12.29 -10.62
C ALA A 244 -7.15 -12.33 -10.17
N SER A 245 -6.44 -11.23 -10.36
CA SER A 245 -5.21 -10.96 -9.60
C SER A 245 -5.53 -11.00 -8.10
N ILE A 246 -4.61 -11.48 -7.26
CA ILE A 246 -4.75 -11.44 -5.78
C ILE A 246 -5.05 -10.00 -5.28
N THR A 247 -4.68 -8.99 -6.05
CA THR A 247 -5.08 -7.58 -5.85
C THR A 247 -6.59 -7.35 -5.94
N ASN A 248 -7.30 -8.05 -6.84
CA ASN A 248 -8.76 -7.92 -7.04
C ASN A 248 -9.58 -8.73 -6.02
N LEU A 249 -8.99 -9.75 -5.38
CA LEU A 249 -9.65 -10.48 -4.27
C LEU A 249 -9.69 -9.64 -2.97
N ARG A 250 -8.90 -8.57 -2.88
CA ARG A 250 -8.92 -7.64 -1.75
C ARG A 250 -10.17 -6.75 -1.75
N GLU A 251 -10.70 -6.39 -2.93
CA GLU A 251 -11.95 -5.63 -3.06
C GLU A 251 -13.20 -6.48 -2.78
N ALA A 252 -13.14 -7.80 -2.96
CA ALA A 252 -14.24 -8.71 -2.65
C ALA A 252 -14.47 -8.92 -1.12
N ILE A 253 -13.50 -8.52 -0.29
CA ILE A 253 -13.54 -8.65 1.17
C ILE A 253 -13.37 -7.27 1.84
N ALA A 254 -14.12 -6.27 1.39
CA ALA A 254 -14.49 -5.17 2.27
C ALA A 254 -15.33 -5.73 3.44
N PRO A 255 -15.19 -5.23 4.69
CA PRO A 255 -15.68 -5.94 5.88
C PRO A 255 -17.21 -5.80 6.03
N ARG A 256 -17.96 -6.61 5.28
CA ARG A 256 -19.28 -7.04 5.74
C ARG A 256 -19.05 -8.05 6.84
N LYS A 257 -19.22 -7.62 8.09
CA LYS A 257 -19.27 -8.43 9.32
C LYS A 257 -19.74 -9.87 9.05
N LEU A 258 -18.81 -10.82 8.88
CA LEU A 258 -19.12 -12.24 8.91
C LEU A 258 -19.17 -12.70 10.36
N SER A 259 -20.28 -12.34 11.01
CA SER A 259 -20.69 -12.98 12.25
C SER A 259 -21.44 -14.27 11.89
N GLY A 260 -20.81 -15.42 12.12
CA GLY A 260 -21.49 -16.68 12.44
C GLY A 260 -22.32 -17.39 11.38
N ARG A 261 -22.31 -16.99 10.10
CA ARG A 261 -22.89 -17.81 9.02
C ARG A 261 -21.78 -18.41 8.17
N PHE A 262 -21.60 -19.73 8.30
CA PHE A 262 -20.88 -20.54 7.32
C PHE A 262 -21.47 -20.27 5.94
N VAL A 263 -20.70 -19.64 5.05
CA VAL A 263 -21.01 -19.56 3.63
C VAL A 263 -20.40 -20.83 3.02
N PRO A 264 -21.19 -21.78 2.49
CA PRO A 264 -20.66 -23.12 2.15
C PRO A 264 -19.76 -23.17 0.91
N ASN A 265 -19.57 -22.05 0.18
CA ASN A 265 -18.97 -22.05 -1.15
C ASN A 265 -17.82 -21.04 -1.29
N LEU A 266 -16.88 -20.99 -0.33
CA LEU A 266 -15.64 -20.23 -0.55
C LEU A 266 -14.62 -21.12 -1.27
N SER A 267 -13.95 -20.56 -2.27
CA SER A 267 -12.81 -21.20 -2.92
C SER A 267 -11.64 -21.33 -1.94
N GLU A 268 -10.75 -22.30 -2.18
CA GLU A 268 -9.54 -22.51 -1.38
C GLU A 268 -8.67 -21.24 -1.31
N ALA A 269 -8.58 -20.49 -2.41
CA ALA A 269 -7.88 -19.21 -2.47
C ALA A 269 -8.48 -18.15 -1.53
N GLU A 270 -9.80 -18.08 -1.41
CA GLU A 270 -10.48 -17.14 -0.50
C GLU A 270 -10.27 -17.52 0.97
N LEU A 271 -10.27 -18.83 1.28
CA LEU A 271 -9.96 -19.33 2.63
C LEU A 271 -8.52 -18.98 3.03
N ASN A 272 -7.57 -19.19 2.13
CA ASN A 272 -6.17 -18.84 2.34
C ASN A 272 -5.97 -17.33 2.52
N ALA A 273 -6.65 -16.50 1.73
CA ALA A 273 -6.63 -15.04 1.89
C ALA A 273 -7.20 -14.59 3.24
N ALA A 274 -8.30 -15.20 3.69
CA ALA A 274 -8.91 -14.91 4.99
C ALA A 274 -8.00 -15.30 6.16
N SER A 275 -7.39 -16.49 6.11
CA SER A 275 -6.43 -16.97 7.11
C SER A 275 -5.18 -16.08 7.19
N LEU A 276 -4.66 -15.65 6.03
CA LEU A 276 -3.55 -14.70 5.97
C LEU A 276 -3.91 -13.35 6.59
N SER A 277 -5.09 -12.82 6.25
CA SER A 277 -5.60 -11.58 6.84
C SER A 277 -5.77 -11.69 8.36
N GLN A 278 -6.28 -12.81 8.86
CA GLN A 278 -6.42 -13.05 10.30
C GLN A 278 -5.07 -13.11 11.01
N THR A 279 -4.07 -13.75 10.40
CA THR A 279 -2.71 -13.86 10.95
C THR A 279 -2.02 -12.50 11.00
N ARG A 280 -2.15 -11.69 9.93
CA ARG A 280 -1.67 -10.30 9.92
C ARG A 280 -2.37 -9.45 10.98
N HIS A 281 -3.70 -9.54 11.09
CA HIS A 281 -4.45 -8.83 12.14
C HIS A 281 -4.00 -9.18 13.56
N ARG A 282 -3.74 -10.47 13.82
CA ARG A 282 -3.21 -10.92 15.11
C ARG A 282 -1.86 -10.28 15.41
N LEU A 283 -0.94 -10.31 14.44
CA LEU A 283 0.40 -9.73 14.56
C LEU A 283 0.34 -8.20 14.74
N GLN A 284 -0.50 -7.51 13.96
CA GLN A 284 -0.72 -6.06 14.06
C GLN A 284 -1.18 -5.67 15.47
N ARG A 285 -2.15 -6.39 16.04
CA ARG A 285 -2.62 -6.15 17.42
C ARG A 285 -1.49 -6.29 18.43
N GLN A 286 -0.63 -7.30 18.26
CA GLN A 286 0.50 -7.57 19.13
C GLN A 286 1.56 -6.47 19.03
N ILE A 287 1.91 -6.02 17.81
CA ILE A 287 2.83 -4.90 17.59
C ILE A 287 2.29 -3.63 18.27
N ILE A 288 1.01 -3.29 18.04
CA ILE A 288 0.38 -2.13 18.69
C ILE A 288 0.44 -2.25 20.22
N GLN A 289 0.24 -3.45 20.76
CA GLN A 289 0.26 -3.68 22.20
C GLN A 289 1.68 -3.57 22.80
N GLN A 290 2.72 -4.02 22.09
CA GLN A 290 4.08 -4.10 22.61
C GLN A 290 4.91 -2.84 22.31
N GLN A 291 4.81 -2.33 21.09
CA GLN A 291 5.62 -1.22 20.58
C GLN A 291 4.84 0.09 20.49
N GLY A 292 3.51 0.03 20.53
CA GLY A 292 2.63 1.19 20.36
C GLY A 292 2.31 1.49 18.90
N VAL A 293 1.42 2.47 18.69
CA VAL A 293 1.00 2.87 17.33
C VAL A 293 2.05 3.69 16.58
N HIS A 294 2.97 4.31 17.31
CA HIS A 294 4.03 5.16 16.76
C HIS A 294 5.27 4.39 16.28
N SER A 295 5.29 3.05 16.43
CA SER A 295 6.37 2.23 15.90
C SER A 295 6.32 2.08 14.38
N ILE A 296 5.19 2.46 13.77
CA ILE A 296 4.93 2.38 12.34
C ILE A 296 4.45 3.75 11.85
N ASP A 297 5.09 4.26 10.80
CA ASP A 297 4.86 5.63 10.31
C ASP A 297 3.44 5.77 9.74
N LEU A 298 2.93 4.75 9.03
CA LEU A 298 1.56 4.72 8.50
C LEU A 298 0.52 4.87 9.61
N TRP A 299 0.67 4.09 10.68
CA TRP A 299 -0.28 4.06 11.78
C TRP A 299 -0.22 5.36 12.58
N SER A 300 0.99 5.85 12.88
CA SER A 300 1.19 7.14 13.54
C SER A 300 0.52 8.27 12.76
N SER A 301 0.81 8.36 11.46
CA SER A 301 0.29 9.41 10.60
C SER A 301 -1.23 9.34 10.47
N ALA A 302 -1.80 8.13 10.41
CA ALA A 302 -3.25 7.93 10.37
C ALA A 302 -3.95 8.38 11.66
N ILE A 303 -3.39 8.06 12.83
CA ILE A 303 -3.93 8.51 14.11
C ILE A 303 -3.83 10.03 14.24
N ASP A 304 -2.68 10.61 13.90
CA ASP A 304 -2.50 12.07 13.93
C ASP A 304 -3.51 12.76 13.02
N LEU A 305 -3.71 12.23 11.81
CA LEU A 305 -4.72 12.71 10.87
C LEU A 305 -6.13 12.67 11.46
N VAL A 306 -6.55 11.56 12.07
CA VAL A 306 -7.88 11.43 12.71
C VAL A 306 -8.02 12.41 13.88
N VAL A 307 -7.02 12.52 14.76
CA VAL A 307 -7.05 13.42 15.92
C VAL A 307 -7.15 14.88 15.47
N LEU A 308 -6.35 15.29 14.50
CA LEU A 308 -6.39 16.64 13.93
C LEU A 308 -7.72 16.92 13.23
N SER A 309 -8.23 15.94 12.46
CA SER A 309 -9.54 16.03 11.81
C SER A 309 -10.66 16.30 12.82
N ARG A 310 -10.73 15.50 13.88
CA ARG A 310 -11.75 15.66 14.94
C ARG A 310 -11.67 17.03 15.60
N ARG A 311 -10.45 17.50 15.91
CA ARG A 311 -10.24 18.83 16.50
C ARG A 311 -10.73 19.94 15.57
N LEU A 312 -10.41 19.86 14.28
CA LEU A 312 -10.83 20.84 13.29
C LEU A 312 -12.36 20.90 13.14
N PHE A 313 -13.05 19.76 13.08
CA PHE A 313 -14.52 19.73 12.99
C PHE A 313 -15.20 20.26 14.26
N VAL A 314 -14.62 20.00 15.43
CA VAL A 314 -15.11 20.60 16.69
C VAL A 314 -14.94 22.13 16.65
N LEU A 315 -13.78 22.62 16.22
CA LEU A 315 -13.52 24.06 16.08
C LEU A 315 -14.45 24.72 15.04
N GLU A 316 -14.73 24.06 13.91
CA GLU A 316 -15.68 24.57 12.90
C GLU A 316 -17.07 24.81 13.49
N ARG A 317 -17.56 23.90 14.34
CA ARG A 317 -18.85 24.07 15.03
C ARG A 317 -18.84 25.28 15.97
N TYR A 318 -17.74 25.47 16.71
CA TYR A 318 -17.61 26.64 17.57
C TYR A 318 -17.54 27.94 16.76
N LEU A 319 -16.86 27.96 15.62
CA LEU A 319 -16.75 29.15 14.76
C LEU A 319 -18.06 29.46 14.03
N SER A 320 -18.77 28.46 13.51
CA SER A 320 -20.06 28.62 12.83
C SER A 320 -21.20 29.02 13.79
N ALA A 321 -21.17 28.53 15.03
CA ALA A 321 -22.05 29.02 16.09
C ALA A 321 -21.66 30.43 16.59
N ALA A 322 -20.48 30.95 16.24
CA ALA A 322 -19.90 32.17 16.77
C ALA A 322 -19.76 33.29 15.72
N SER A 323 -20.87 33.75 15.17
CA SER A 323 -21.00 35.19 14.86
C SER A 323 -20.86 36.07 16.12
N VAL A 324 -20.81 35.49 17.33
CA VAL A 324 -20.85 36.24 18.60
C VAL A 324 -19.62 36.14 19.52
N GLN A 325 -18.70 35.17 19.50
CA GLN A 325 -17.65 35.13 20.56
C GLN A 325 -16.23 34.69 20.14
N ARG A 326 -15.47 35.64 19.58
CA ARG A 326 -13.99 35.56 19.45
C ARG A 326 -13.26 35.26 20.77
N ARG A 327 -13.86 35.60 21.93
CA ARG A 327 -13.29 35.35 23.26
C ARG A 327 -13.40 33.88 23.69
N ALA A 328 -14.43 33.15 23.27
CA ALA A 328 -14.62 31.74 23.59
C ALA A 328 -13.65 30.85 22.80
N CYS A 329 -13.44 31.13 21.52
CA CYS A 329 -12.37 30.50 20.74
C CYS A 329 -11.01 30.72 21.36
N ARG A 330 -10.66 31.95 21.79
CA ARG A 330 -9.38 32.21 22.48
C ARG A 330 -9.24 31.47 23.82
N ARG A 331 -10.33 31.26 24.57
CA ARG A 331 -10.31 30.46 25.83
C ARG A 331 -10.20 28.97 25.55
N LEU A 332 -10.98 28.42 24.63
CA LEU A 332 -10.89 27.00 24.25
C LEU A 332 -9.52 26.67 23.65
N ILE A 333 -8.96 27.57 22.85
CA ILE A 333 -7.59 27.49 22.36
C ILE A 333 -6.62 27.45 23.55
N LYS A 334 -6.73 28.39 24.52
CA LYS A 334 -5.91 28.37 25.75
C LYS A 334 -6.10 27.12 26.61
N ASP A 335 -7.31 26.58 26.71
CA ASP A 335 -7.61 25.39 27.52
C ASP A 335 -7.06 24.12 26.87
N ILE A 336 -7.07 24.04 25.53
CA ILE A 336 -6.39 23.00 24.75
C ILE A 336 -4.86 23.14 24.89
N THR A 337 -4.32 24.36 24.93
CA THR A 337 -2.91 24.62 25.24
C THR A 337 -2.53 24.25 26.68
N ASN A 338 -3.43 24.47 27.65
CA ASN A 338 -3.16 24.24 29.08
C ASN A 338 -3.37 22.78 29.53
N ALA A 339 -4.26 22.03 28.86
CA ALA A 339 -4.48 20.59 29.12
C ALA A 339 -3.25 19.72 28.81
N GLN A 340 -2.21 20.27 28.19
CA GLN A 340 -0.92 19.61 27.95
C GLN A 340 0.12 19.81 29.08
N LYS A 341 -0.22 20.44 30.20
CA LYS A 341 0.58 20.40 31.44
C LYS A 341 -0.01 19.38 32.42
N PRO A 342 0.59 18.19 32.60
CA PRO A 342 0.02 17.19 33.50
C PRO A 342 0.48 17.44 34.95
N SER A 343 -0.50 17.58 35.84
CA SER A 343 -0.37 17.15 37.22
C SER A 343 -0.45 15.61 37.26
N ARG A 344 0.52 15.01 37.99
CA ARG A 344 0.70 13.59 38.38
C ARG A 344 1.28 12.59 37.34
N LYS A 345 2.63 12.54 37.34
CA LYS A 345 3.53 11.39 37.68
C LYS A 345 2.83 10.01 37.70
N GLN A 346 3.27 8.93 37.02
CA GLN A 346 4.58 8.47 36.53
C GLN A 346 4.36 7.52 35.33
N GLN A 347 4.78 7.89 34.12
CA GLN A 347 5.18 6.98 33.01
C GLN A 347 5.61 7.75 31.73
N TRP A 348 5.35 9.06 31.65
CA TRP A 348 5.59 9.87 30.45
C TRP A 348 6.91 10.67 30.44
N ARG A 349 8.04 10.13 30.89
CA ARG A 349 9.30 10.91 31.02
C ARG A 349 10.17 11.07 29.76
N HIS A 350 9.80 10.50 28.61
CA HIS A 350 10.54 10.70 27.35
C HIS A 350 9.79 11.50 26.27
N LEU A 351 8.59 12.02 26.55
CA LEU A 351 7.61 12.45 25.52
C LEU A 351 7.35 13.97 25.41
N GLN A 352 8.22 14.86 25.89
CA GLN A 352 7.79 16.24 26.19
C GLN A 352 8.45 17.41 25.45
N LYS A 353 9.06 17.23 24.26
CA LYS A 353 9.66 18.40 23.55
C LYS A 353 9.13 18.74 22.16
N ASN A 354 8.44 17.85 21.45
CA ASN A 354 8.06 18.11 20.05
C ASN A 354 6.60 18.50 19.80
N ASP A 355 5.66 18.21 20.71
CA ASP A 355 4.22 18.36 20.43
C ASP A 355 3.65 19.76 20.72
N THR A 356 4.29 20.53 21.60
CA THR A 356 3.87 21.91 21.93
C THR A 356 4.14 22.87 20.76
N PHE A 357 5.20 22.60 19.99
CA PHE A 357 5.62 23.41 18.84
C PHE A 357 4.68 23.30 17.63
N LYS A 358 4.10 22.10 17.39
CA LYS A 358 3.18 21.86 16.27
C LYS A 358 1.87 22.66 16.39
N PHE A 359 1.44 23.01 17.60
CA PHE A 359 0.13 23.64 17.85
C PHE A 359 0.14 25.18 17.81
N GLU A 360 1.19 25.84 18.28
CA GLU A 360 1.33 27.30 18.14
C GLU A 360 1.40 27.70 16.65
N ARG A 361 2.02 26.87 15.82
CA ARG A 361 2.07 27.02 14.36
C ARG A 361 0.68 26.90 13.71
N LEU A 362 -0.15 25.97 14.17
CA LEU A 362 -1.53 25.75 13.70
C LEU A 362 -2.42 26.98 13.97
N GLN A 363 -2.24 27.62 15.12
CA GLN A 363 -2.96 28.82 15.52
C GLN A 363 -2.58 30.06 14.68
N ASP A 364 -1.30 30.23 14.39
CA ASP A 364 -0.81 31.31 13.52
C ASP A 364 -1.23 31.08 12.05
N GLU A 365 -1.21 29.85 11.57
CA GLU A 365 -1.56 29.53 10.17
C GLU A 365 -3.06 29.58 9.88
N ILE A 366 -3.95 29.18 10.81
CA ILE A 366 -5.40 29.43 10.68
C ILE A 366 -5.69 30.94 10.59
N THR A 367 -4.87 31.76 11.23
CA THR A 367 -4.99 33.22 11.18
C THR A 367 -4.38 33.80 9.88
N LYS A 368 -3.38 33.13 9.29
CA LYS A 368 -2.68 33.53 8.05
C LYS A 368 -3.30 32.99 6.76
N LEU A 369 -4.12 31.94 6.78
CA LEU A 369 -4.85 31.44 5.60
C LEU A 369 -5.53 32.65 4.92
N GLY A 370 -5.03 32.98 3.73
CA GLY A 370 -5.24 34.27 3.08
C GLY A 370 -6.69 34.57 2.76
N ALA A 371 -6.96 35.82 2.35
CA ALA A 371 -8.30 36.29 1.98
C ALA A 371 -8.98 35.40 0.92
N ALA A 372 -8.21 34.73 0.04
CA ALA A 372 -8.72 33.83 -0.99
C ALA A 372 -9.32 32.51 -0.43
N SER A 373 -8.63 31.84 0.48
CA SER A 373 -9.15 30.61 1.14
C SER A 373 -10.32 30.93 2.06
N ARG A 374 -10.29 32.12 2.69
CA ARG A 374 -11.43 32.65 3.46
C ARG A 374 -12.62 32.98 2.57
N ALA A 375 -12.42 33.55 1.39
CA ALA A 375 -13.49 33.85 0.44
C ALA A 375 -14.10 32.57 -0.14
N GLN A 376 -13.31 31.54 -0.44
CA GLN A 376 -13.82 30.23 -0.86
C GLN A 376 -14.66 29.56 0.24
N TYR A 377 -14.19 29.57 1.49
CA TYR A 377 -14.98 29.08 2.62
C TYR A 377 -16.24 29.90 2.85
N PHE A 378 -16.16 31.23 2.72
CA PHE A 378 -17.30 32.12 2.90
C PHE A 378 -18.36 31.94 1.80
N ASN A 379 -17.95 31.84 0.54
CA ASN A 379 -18.86 31.56 -0.58
C ASN A 379 -19.55 30.20 -0.42
N TYR A 380 -18.80 29.19 0.01
CA TYR A 380 -19.34 27.88 0.37
C TYR A 380 -20.39 27.97 1.51
N GLN A 381 -20.14 28.76 2.55
CA GLN A 381 -21.13 28.99 3.63
C GLN A 381 -22.36 29.77 3.16
N VAL A 382 -22.21 30.70 2.21
CA VAL A 382 -23.30 31.48 1.62
C VAL A 382 -24.18 30.62 0.71
N GLU A 383 -23.59 29.77 -0.13
CA GLU A 383 -24.32 28.78 -0.94
C GLU A 383 -25.07 27.79 -0.05
N ARG A 384 -24.42 27.28 1.00
CA ARG A 384 -25.04 26.38 1.98
C ARG A 384 -26.22 27.01 2.73
N SER A 385 -26.12 28.30 3.07
CA SER A 385 -27.21 29.03 3.74
C SER A 385 -28.45 29.18 2.85
N ARG A 386 -28.27 29.10 1.52
CA ARG A 386 -29.37 29.14 0.54
C ARG A 386 -30.00 27.75 0.32
N GLU A 387 -29.29 26.67 0.63
CA GLU A 387 -29.72 25.30 0.29
C GLU A 387 -30.48 24.55 1.40
N HIS A 388 -30.43 24.95 2.68
CA HIS A 388 -31.04 24.12 3.74
C HIS A 388 -32.04 24.79 4.68
N SER A 389 -33.32 24.60 4.32
CA SER A 389 -34.49 24.50 5.22
C SER A 389 -34.73 23.07 5.75
N ALA A 390 -33.78 22.12 5.59
CA ALA A 390 -33.92 20.75 6.07
C ALA A 390 -32.69 20.34 6.87
N ARG A 391 -32.91 20.05 8.16
CA ARG A 391 -31.89 19.81 9.18
C ARG A 391 -31.24 18.43 9.00
N GLU A 392 -30.07 18.37 8.40
CA GLU A 392 -29.21 17.18 8.44
C GLU A 392 -28.31 17.21 9.69
N TYR A 393 -28.81 16.67 10.81
CA TYR A 393 -28.11 16.64 12.12
C TYR A 393 -26.98 15.59 12.22
N SER A 394 -26.60 14.93 11.12
CA SER A 394 -25.67 13.78 11.10
C SER A 394 -24.19 14.18 10.97
N LEU A 395 -23.88 15.33 10.36
CA LEU A 395 -22.50 15.76 10.08
C LEU A 395 -21.93 16.63 11.22
N VAL A 396 -20.69 16.31 11.62
CA VAL A 396 -19.91 17.03 12.64
C VAL A 396 -19.32 18.33 12.08
N GLY A 397 -19.08 18.41 10.77
CA GLY A 397 -18.67 19.63 10.08
C GLY A 397 -18.64 19.42 8.57
N VAL A 398 -18.50 20.49 7.78
CA VAL A 398 -18.56 20.41 6.29
C VAL A 398 -17.46 21.26 5.64
N ILE A 399 -16.25 21.23 6.20
CA ILE A 399 -15.05 21.75 5.51
C ILE A 399 -14.75 20.83 4.32
N PRO A 400 -14.78 21.29 3.05
CA PRO A 400 -14.42 20.45 1.90
C PRO A 400 -13.04 19.80 2.05
N PHE A 401 -12.88 18.56 1.57
CA PHE A 401 -11.63 17.80 1.72
C PHE A 401 -10.39 18.54 1.18
N SER A 402 -10.53 19.30 0.10
CA SER A 402 -9.43 20.11 -0.46
C SER A 402 -8.94 21.20 0.49
N ILE A 403 -9.86 21.92 1.16
CA ILE A 403 -9.54 22.94 2.16
C ILE A 403 -8.96 22.28 3.41
N PHE A 404 -9.56 21.17 3.84
CA PHE A 404 -9.07 20.38 4.96
C PHE A 404 -7.61 19.93 4.75
N LYS A 405 -7.30 19.39 3.56
CA LYS A 405 -5.94 18.97 3.18
C LYS A 405 -4.96 20.15 3.17
N GLN A 406 -5.39 21.33 2.71
CA GLN A 406 -4.56 22.55 2.80
C GLN A 406 -4.25 22.90 4.26
N ILE A 407 -5.25 22.89 5.15
CA ILE A 407 -5.06 23.16 6.58
C ILE A 407 -4.06 22.16 7.18
N LEU A 408 -4.21 20.87 6.86
CA LEU A 408 -3.30 19.83 7.36
C LEU A 408 -1.85 20.02 6.93
N ARG A 409 -1.60 20.46 5.69
CA ARG A 409 -0.23 20.73 5.21
C ARG A 409 0.50 21.82 6.01
N HIS A 410 -0.25 22.67 6.73
CA HIS A 410 0.33 23.64 7.65
C HIS A 410 0.65 23.07 9.03
N ILE A 411 0.11 21.89 9.36
CA ILE A 411 0.13 21.28 10.70
C ILE A 411 1.06 20.08 10.73
N MET A 412 0.83 19.16 9.80
CA MET A 412 1.62 17.98 9.55
C MET A 412 2.69 18.33 8.53
N SER A 413 3.87 17.78 8.70
CA SER A 413 4.90 17.87 7.66
C SER A 413 4.39 17.19 6.38
N GLU A 414 4.86 17.66 5.21
CA GLU A 414 4.52 17.01 3.93
C GLU A 414 5.00 15.54 3.95
N ASP A 415 6.09 15.24 4.66
CA ASP A 415 6.60 13.88 4.83
C ASP A 415 5.59 12.99 5.60
N GLU A 416 5.10 13.43 6.77
CA GLU A 416 4.06 12.71 7.54
C GLU A 416 2.77 12.51 6.74
N LEU A 417 2.33 13.53 6.00
CA LEU A 417 1.10 13.42 5.20
C LEU A 417 1.29 12.52 3.97
N SER A 418 2.50 12.49 3.37
CA SER A 418 2.83 11.69 2.19
C SER A 418 2.91 10.19 2.46
N VAL A 419 3.06 9.80 3.73
CA VAL A 419 2.99 8.40 4.16
C VAL A 419 1.62 7.82 3.82
N LEU A 420 0.54 8.58 3.99
CA LEU A 420 -0.82 8.14 3.68
C LEU A 420 -1.13 8.40 2.21
N ASN A 421 -1.65 7.41 1.49
CA ASN A 421 -2.15 7.64 0.13
C ASN A 421 -3.46 8.46 0.16
N GLU A 422 -3.90 9.00 -0.98
CA GLU A 422 -5.11 9.84 -1.02
C GLU A 422 -6.39 9.11 -0.58
N PRO A 423 -6.65 7.84 -0.98
CA PRO A 423 -7.74 7.05 -0.43
C PRO A 423 -7.76 6.97 1.10
N GLN A 424 -6.62 6.66 1.73
CA GLN A 424 -6.47 6.60 3.18
C GLN A 424 -6.71 7.96 3.85
N GLN A 425 -6.17 9.04 3.27
CA GLN A 425 -6.43 10.40 3.75
C GLN A 425 -7.93 10.72 3.72
N ARG A 426 -8.62 10.35 2.63
CA ARG A 426 -10.07 10.56 2.48
C ARG A 426 -10.88 9.70 3.43
N ALA A 427 -10.50 8.44 3.64
CA ALA A 427 -11.16 7.53 4.58
C ALA A 427 -11.05 8.05 6.02
N ALA A 428 -9.86 8.45 6.46
CA ALA A 428 -9.64 9.04 7.78
C ALA A 428 -10.43 10.34 7.97
N TYR A 429 -10.46 11.20 6.95
CA TYR A 429 -11.26 12.42 6.96
C TYR A 429 -12.78 12.13 7.02
N ALA A 430 -13.29 11.22 6.18
CA ALA A 430 -14.70 10.85 6.13
C ALA A 430 -15.16 10.21 7.45
N PHE A 431 -14.32 9.38 8.06
CA PHE A 431 -14.53 8.85 9.40
C PHE A 431 -14.72 9.95 10.44
N CYS A 432 -14.05 11.08 10.27
CA CYS A 432 -14.15 12.20 11.20
C CYS A 432 -15.37 13.10 10.99
N GLN A 433 -16.05 12.99 9.85
CA GLN A 433 -17.18 13.86 9.49
C GLN A 433 -18.51 13.46 10.13
N THR A 434 -18.73 12.20 10.47
CA THR A 434 -20.06 11.74 10.91
C THR A 434 -20.17 11.65 12.43
N ARG A 435 -21.37 11.84 12.98
CA ARG A 435 -21.64 11.57 14.40
C ARG A 435 -21.72 10.08 14.70
N ALA A 436 -22.10 9.26 13.73
CA ALA A 436 -22.21 7.80 13.89
C ALA A 436 -20.88 7.17 14.33
N THR A 437 -19.76 7.68 13.81
CA THR A 437 -18.42 7.22 14.20
C THR A 437 -18.04 7.58 15.63
N LEU A 438 -18.61 8.64 16.23
CA LEU A 438 -18.41 8.93 17.66
C LEU A 438 -19.13 7.89 18.54
N THR A 439 -20.32 7.45 18.12
CA THR A 439 -21.03 6.35 18.78
C THR A 439 -20.23 5.05 18.67
N LEU A 440 -19.69 4.78 17.48
CA LEU A 440 -18.82 3.63 17.21
C LEU A 440 -17.56 3.66 18.10
N GLU A 441 -16.86 4.78 18.17
CA GLU A 441 -15.70 4.99 19.05
C GLU A 441 -16.09 4.75 20.53
N ARG A 442 -17.26 5.24 20.96
CA ARG A 442 -17.78 5.02 22.32
C ARG A 442 -18.09 3.55 22.62
N GLU A 443 -18.50 2.77 21.63
CA GLU A 443 -18.62 1.32 21.79
C GLU A 443 -17.25 0.66 21.94
N TRP A 444 -16.26 1.17 21.22
CA TRP A 444 -14.89 0.65 21.25
C TRP A 444 -14.16 0.96 22.56
N THR A 445 -14.53 1.99 23.32
CA THR A 445 -13.90 2.28 24.63
C THR A 445 -14.02 1.15 25.65
N LYS A 446 -14.87 0.14 25.37
CA LYS A 446 -15.00 -1.08 26.18
C LYS A 446 -13.91 -2.13 25.87
N LEU A 447 -13.19 -1.96 24.77
CA LEU A 447 -12.10 -2.83 24.33
C LEU A 447 -10.78 -2.35 24.94
N ASN A 448 -9.75 -3.18 24.89
CA ASN A 448 -8.40 -2.74 25.26
C ASN A 448 -7.83 -1.78 24.20
N ASP A 449 -6.88 -0.92 24.61
CA ASP A 449 -6.33 0.15 23.76
C ASP A 449 -5.81 -0.37 22.41
N SER A 450 -5.10 -1.50 22.41
CA SER A 450 -4.59 -2.09 21.16
C SER A 450 -5.69 -2.53 20.20
N ALA A 451 -6.82 -3.06 20.70
CA ALA A 451 -7.97 -3.40 19.86
C ALA A 451 -8.74 -2.16 19.40
N GLN A 452 -8.80 -1.09 20.21
CA GLN A 452 -9.41 0.18 19.80
C GLN A 452 -8.64 0.78 18.62
N VAL A 453 -7.33 0.89 18.75
CA VAL A 453 -6.44 1.41 17.70
C VAL A 453 -6.52 0.55 16.45
N LEU A 454 -6.44 -0.79 16.60
CA LEU A 454 -6.53 -1.69 15.46
C LEU A 454 -7.87 -1.53 14.71
N LYS A 455 -9.00 -1.46 15.42
CA LYS A 455 -10.31 -1.25 14.80
C LYS A 455 -10.43 0.09 14.08
N LEU A 456 -9.84 1.14 14.65
CA LEU A 456 -9.80 2.45 14.01
C LEU A 456 -8.99 2.38 12.71
N LEU A 457 -7.77 1.85 12.77
CA LEU A 457 -6.88 1.73 11.61
C LEU A 457 -7.49 0.86 10.51
N ASP A 458 -8.13 -0.25 10.88
CA ASP A 458 -8.86 -1.13 9.95
C ASP A 458 -9.99 -0.36 9.24
N HIS A 459 -10.80 0.36 10.03
CA HIS A 459 -11.94 1.11 9.51
C HIS A 459 -11.57 2.22 8.53
N ILE A 460 -10.37 2.81 8.68
CA ILE A 460 -9.87 3.87 7.79
C ILE A 460 -8.88 3.34 6.72
N GLY A 461 -8.73 2.02 6.57
CA GLY A 461 -7.86 1.41 5.55
C GLY A 461 -6.36 1.65 5.77
N CYS A 462 -5.93 1.91 7.01
CA CYS A 462 -4.55 2.27 7.35
C CYS A 462 -3.76 1.13 8.02
N LEU A 463 -4.23 -0.12 7.91
CA LEU A 463 -3.48 -1.29 8.38
C LEU A 463 -2.35 -1.72 7.43
N ALA A 464 -2.41 -1.32 6.18
CA ALA A 464 -1.43 -1.61 5.14
C ALA A 464 -1.48 -0.54 4.05
N TYR A 465 -0.45 -0.46 3.21
CA TYR A 465 -0.51 0.35 2.00
C TYR A 465 -1.48 -0.29 0.99
N GLU A 466 -2.31 0.54 0.37
CA GLU A 466 -3.17 0.16 -0.76
C GLU A 466 -2.49 0.61 -2.07
N GLY A 467 -2.33 -0.32 -3.00
CA GLY A 467 -1.80 -0.06 -4.33
C GLY A 467 -2.71 0.83 -5.17
N ARG A 468 -2.13 1.43 -6.21
CA ARG A 468 -2.90 2.13 -7.24
C ARG A 468 -3.58 1.06 -8.09
N SER A 469 -4.90 0.90 -7.93
CA SER A 469 -5.72 0.14 -8.87
C SER A 469 -5.81 0.81 -10.23
#